data_AF-K2AMN3-F1
#
_entry.id   AF-K2AMN3-F1
#
_cell.length_a   1.000
_cell.length_b   1.000
_cell.length_c   1.000
_cell.angle_alpha   90.00
_cell.angle_beta   90.00
_cell.angle_gamma   90.00
#
_symmetry.space_group_name_H-M   'P 1'
#
loop_
_entity.id
_entity.type
_entity.pdbx_description
1 polymer ?
#
loop_
_entity_poly.entity_id
_entity_poly.type
_entity_poly.pdbx_seq_one_letter_code
_entity_poly.pdbx_strand_id
1 'polypeptide(L)'
;MVVTVDGTKGLVFKGQLVKNKKNLESGSETKTAKYTKTATKLYVNLAEPDLAASVASKNVDGVGLLRAEFMLAQIGIHPKLFIENNKEDKFVNKLTEKLMMFCKAFGKRPVIYRASDLKSNEYRNLKGGDKYEPKESNPMLGYRGAFRFVKDPDVFKLELAAIEKVRKKYKNLDLM
;
A
#
# COMPACT_ATOMS: atom_id res chain seq x y z
N MET A 1 10.69 26.12 18.20
CA MET A 1 11.52 26.91 17.25
C MET A 1 11.27 26.37 15.85
N VAL A 2 10.80 27.20 14.92
CA VAL A 2 10.57 26.76 13.52
C VAL A 2 11.87 26.92 12.74
N VAL A 3 12.24 25.89 11.97
CA VAL A 3 13.41 25.87 11.10
C VAL A 3 13.02 25.31 9.73
N THR A 4 13.71 25.76 8.68
CA THR A 4 13.56 25.23 7.33
C THR A 4 14.84 24.51 6.92
N VAL A 5 14.71 23.33 6.32
CA VAL A 5 15.84 22.51 5.89
C VAL A 5 15.80 22.34 4.38
N ASP A 6 16.90 22.65 3.70
CA ASP A 6 17.12 22.30 2.29
C ASP A 6 17.80 20.94 2.21
N GLY A 7 17.02 19.90 1.89
CA GLY A 7 17.52 18.53 1.76
C GLY A 7 18.45 18.29 0.55
N THR A 8 18.54 19.24 -0.39
CA THR A 8 19.45 19.13 -1.55
C THR A 8 20.86 19.54 -1.16
N LYS A 9 20.97 20.58 -0.33
CA LYS A 9 22.26 21.20 0.06
C LYS A 9 22.66 20.91 1.51
N GLY A 10 21.77 20.32 2.32
CA GLY A 10 22.00 20.05 3.73
C GLY A 10 22.01 21.31 4.61
N LEU A 11 21.40 22.41 4.15
CA LEU A 11 21.42 23.69 4.87
C LEU A 11 20.20 23.83 5.79
N VAL A 12 20.41 24.43 6.96
CA VAL A 12 19.37 24.69 7.97
C VAL A 12 19.22 26.18 8.18
N PHE A 13 18.00 26.67 7.99
CA PHE A 13 17.63 28.08 8.12
C PHE A 13 16.69 28.26 9.31
N LYS A 14 16.85 29.34 10.06
CA LYS A 14 15.91 29.72 11.12
C LYS A 14 14.65 30.32 10.50
N GLY A 15 13.48 29.90 10.99
CA GLY A 15 12.18 30.36 10.49
C GLY A 15 11.59 29.46 9.41
N GLN A 16 10.34 29.76 9.03
CA GLN A 16 9.63 29.08 7.95
C GLN A 16 9.90 29.80 6.63
N LEU A 17 10.46 29.13 5.63
CA LEU A 17 10.40 29.65 4.26
C LEU A 17 8.93 29.71 3.86
N VAL A 18 8.43 30.92 3.63
CA VAL A 18 7.14 31.12 2.98
C VAL A 18 7.32 30.60 1.57
N LYS A 19 6.87 29.36 1.32
CA LYS A 19 6.66 28.88 -0.04
C LYS A 19 5.61 29.80 -0.64
N ASN A 20 6.05 30.84 -1.34
CA ASN A 20 5.22 31.41 -2.37
C ASN A 20 4.86 30.23 -3.26
N LYS A 21 3.59 29.83 -3.25
CA LYS A 21 2.98 29.17 -4.40
C LYS A 21 3.07 30.17 -5.55
N LYS A 22 4.27 30.50 -6.03
CA LYS A 22 4.43 30.53 -7.46
C LYS A 22 3.99 29.13 -7.83
N ASN A 23 2.81 29.03 -8.43
CA ASN A 23 2.63 28.04 -9.48
C ASN A 23 3.96 28.09 -10.22
N LEU A 24 4.77 27.05 -10.02
CA LEU A 24 5.72 26.72 -11.04
C LEU A 24 4.79 26.52 -12.22
N GLU A 25 4.67 27.57 -13.04
CA GLU A 25 4.53 27.45 -14.46
C GLU A 25 5.69 26.54 -14.86
N SER A 26 5.47 25.26 -14.59
CA SER A 26 6.04 24.16 -15.31
C SER A 26 5.62 24.55 -16.69
N GLY A 27 6.55 25.09 -17.48
CA GLY A 27 6.27 25.57 -18.82
C GLY A 27 5.29 24.59 -19.42
N SER A 28 4.15 25.10 -19.84
CA SER A 28 3.09 24.36 -20.49
C SER A 28 3.59 23.90 -21.85
N GLU A 29 4.63 23.06 -21.86
CA GLU A 29 4.73 22.01 -22.83
C GLU A 29 3.76 20.93 -22.32
N THR A 30 2.51 21.06 -22.75
CA THR A 30 1.66 19.93 -23.10
C THR A 30 2.36 19.08 -24.16
N LYS A 31 3.56 18.58 -23.87
CA LYS A 31 4.01 17.31 -24.42
C LYS A 31 3.14 16.29 -23.70
N THR A 32 2.00 15.98 -24.29
CA THR A 32 1.36 14.68 -24.12
C THR A 32 2.50 13.68 -24.16
N ALA A 33 2.96 13.21 -22.98
CA ALA A 33 4.12 12.36 -22.88
C ALA A 33 3.79 11.15 -23.73
N LYS A 34 4.37 11.11 -24.94
CA LYS A 34 4.03 10.12 -25.95
C LYS A 34 4.35 8.79 -25.27
N TYR A 35 3.36 7.91 -25.18
CA TYR A 35 3.57 6.60 -24.58
C TYR A 35 4.70 5.92 -25.38
N THR A 36 5.89 5.88 -24.80
CA THR A 36 7.06 5.25 -25.42
C THR A 36 7.01 3.79 -25.08
N LYS A 37 6.69 2.95 -26.07
CA LYS A 37 6.72 1.51 -25.91
C LYS A 37 8.16 1.05 -25.76
N THR A 38 8.51 0.56 -24.59
CA THR A 38 9.81 -0.04 -24.27
C THR A 38 9.80 -1.54 -24.54
N ALA A 39 10.98 -2.16 -24.65
CA ALA A 39 11.10 -3.62 -24.76
C ALA A 39 10.63 -4.34 -23.48
N THR A 40 10.79 -3.68 -22.32
CA THR A 40 10.40 -4.19 -21.00
C THR A 40 9.27 -3.35 -20.44
N LYS A 41 8.28 -3.98 -19.80
CA LYS A 41 7.21 -3.25 -19.11
C LYS A 41 7.75 -2.50 -17.90
N LEU A 42 7.34 -1.24 -17.73
CA LEU A 42 7.68 -0.42 -16.57
C LEU A 42 6.58 -0.51 -15.52
N TYR A 43 6.83 -1.30 -14.48
CA TYR A 43 5.94 -1.40 -13.33
C TYR A 43 6.42 -0.56 -12.15
N VAL A 44 5.48 -0.16 -11.30
CA VAL A 44 5.77 0.60 -10.06
C VAL A 44 5.60 -0.25 -8.81
N ASN A 45 6.35 0.10 -7.77
CA ASN A 45 6.10 -0.33 -6.41
C ASN A 45 5.23 0.72 -5.73
N LEU A 46 4.10 0.30 -5.16
CA LEU A 46 3.13 1.21 -4.55
C LEU A 46 2.56 0.59 -3.27
N ALA A 47 2.12 1.44 -2.35
CA ALA A 47 1.52 1.00 -1.09
C ALA A 47 0.42 1.95 -0.60
N GLU A 48 0.52 3.24 -0.95
CA GLU A 48 -0.39 4.28 -0.49
C GLU A 48 -1.56 4.46 -1.48
N PRO A 49 -2.83 4.32 -1.02
CA PRO A 49 -4.00 4.48 -1.88
C PRO A 49 -4.13 5.88 -2.50
N ASP A 50 -3.73 6.92 -1.78
CA ASP A 50 -3.86 8.31 -2.21
C ASP A 50 -2.97 8.66 -3.41
N LEU A 51 -1.86 7.94 -3.58
CA LEU A 51 -0.93 8.12 -4.70
C LEU A 51 -1.38 7.37 -5.97
N ALA A 52 -2.36 6.47 -5.88
CA ALA A 52 -2.75 5.59 -6.98
C ALA A 52 -3.11 6.35 -8.26
N ALA A 53 -3.94 7.40 -8.16
CA ALA A 53 -4.38 8.17 -9.32
C ALA A 53 -3.23 8.97 -9.97
N SER A 54 -2.40 9.63 -9.16
CA SER A 54 -1.25 10.42 -9.63
C SER A 54 -0.17 9.55 -10.27
N VAL A 55 0.07 8.35 -9.73
CA VAL A 55 1.02 7.40 -10.33
C VAL A 55 0.43 6.78 -11.60
N ALA A 56 -0.87 6.46 -11.60
CA ALA A 56 -1.55 5.92 -12.77
C ALA A 56 -1.57 6.88 -13.97
N SER A 57 -1.51 8.20 -13.75
CA SER A 57 -1.42 9.19 -14.84
C SER A 57 -0.03 9.30 -15.46
N LYS A 58 0.99 8.66 -14.87
CA LYS A 58 2.34 8.61 -15.43
C LYS A 58 2.44 7.51 -16.49
N ASN A 59 3.52 7.56 -17.29
CA ASN A 59 3.80 6.56 -18.31
C ASN A 59 4.31 5.25 -17.67
N VAL A 60 3.40 4.48 -17.07
CA VAL A 60 3.66 3.20 -16.39
C VAL A 60 2.68 2.13 -16.84
N ASP A 61 3.17 0.89 -16.95
CA ASP A 61 2.42 -0.24 -17.50
C ASP A 61 1.58 -0.99 -16.45
N GLY A 62 1.73 -0.68 -15.16
CA GLY A 62 1.02 -1.35 -14.07
C GLY A 62 1.71 -1.22 -12.72
N VAL A 63 1.17 -1.87 -11.70
CA VAL A 63 1.79 -2.03 -10.38
C VAL A 63 2.40 -3.42 -10.30
N GLY A 64 3.71 -3.49 -10.15
CA GLY A 64 4.46 -4.74 -10.07
C GLY A 64 4.55 -5.28 -8.64
N LEU A 65 4.40 -4.40 -7.66
CA LEU A 65 4.34 -4.75 -6.25
C LEU A 65 3.46 -3.75 -5.51
N LEU A 66 2.23 -4.15 -5.20
CA LEU A 66 1.33 -3.47 -4.30
C LEU A 66 1.47 -4.09 -2.91
N ARG A 67 1.99 -3.29 -1.98
CA ARG A 67 2.26 -3.68 -0.59
C ARG A 67 1.04 -3.48 0.30
N ALA A 68 0.60 -4.52 1.00
CA ALA A 68 -0.56 -4.50 1.90
C ALA A 68 -0.36 -3.65 3.17
N GLU A 69 0.88 -3.43 3.59
CA GLU A 69 1.25 -2.97 4.92
C GLU A 69 0.63 -1.61 5.28
N PHE A 70 0.64 -0.65 4.35
CA PHE A 70 0.02 0.66 4.58
C PHE A 70 -1.49 0.57 4.69
N MET A 71 -2.14 -0.30 3.92
CA MET A 71 -3.59 -0.50 4.01
C MET A 71 -3.96 -1.10 5.37
N LEU A 72 -3.19 -2.08 5.86
CA LEU A 72 -3.39 -2.69 7.18
C LEU A 72 -3.09 -1.70 8.32
N ALA A 73 -2.03 -0.92 8.21
CA ALA A 73 -1.71 0.14 9.18
C ALA A 73 -2.83 1.19 9.26
N GLN A 74 -3.40 1.61 8.12
CA GLN A 74 -4.56 2.52 8.09
C GLN A 74 -5.84 1.89 8.64
N ILE A 75 -6.02 0.57 8.55
CA ILE A 75 -7.10 -0.14 9.24
C ILE A 75 -6.89 -0.10 10.76
N GLY A 76 -5.63 -0.19 11.20
CA GLY A 76 -5.17 0.11 12.57
C GLY A 76 -5.54 -0.93 13.63
N ILE A 77 -6.17 -2.04 13.24
CA ILE A 77 -6.66 -3.09 14.14
C ILE A 77 -6.15 -4.44 13.64
N HIS A 78 -5.69 -5.27 14.57
CA HIS A 78 -5.21 -6.61 14.23
C HIS A 78 -6.34 -7.46 13.60
N PRO A 79 -6.12 -8.14 12.45
CA PRO A 79 -7.18 -8.90 11.76
C PRO A 79 -7.85 -9.97 12.64
N LYS A 80 -7.09 -10.68 13.48
CA LYS A 80 -7.67 -11.66 14.42
C LYS A 80 -8.63 -11.06 15.45
N LEU A 81 -8.49 -9.77 15.78
CA LEU A 81 -9.46 -9.11 16.64
C LEU A 81 -10.81 -8.92 15.94
N PHE A 82 -10.83 -8.76 14.62
CA PHE A 82 -12.09 -8.77 13.88
C PHE A 82 -12.74 -10.15 13.93
N ILE A 83 -11.95 -11.21 13.76
CA ILE A 83 -12.43 -12.61 13.83
C ILE A 83 -13.02 -12.91 15.20
N GLU A 84 -12.29 -12.62 16.29
CA GLU A 84 -12.77 -12.87 17.65
C GLU A 84 -14.09 -12.13 17.96
N ASN A 85 -14.31 -10.97 17.34
CA ASN A 85 -15.52 -10.17 17.53
C ASN A 85 -16.62 -10.45 16.49
N ASN A 86 -16.49 -11.48 15.64
CA ASN A 86 -17.40 -11.78 14.52
C ASN A 86 -17.63 -10.56 13.59
N LYS A 87 -16.55 -9.85 13.24
CA LYS A 87 -16.54 -8.63 12.41
C LYS A 87 -15.62 -8.76 11.19
N GLU A 88 -15.42 -9.98 10.69
CA GLU A 88 -14.62 -10.33 9.52
C GLU A 88 -15.01 -9.50 8.29
N ASP A 89 -16.32 -9.38 8.04
CA ASP A 89 -16.84 -8.58 6.92
C ASP A 89 -16.39 -7.13 6.96
N LYS A 90 -16.24 -6.55 8.16
CA LYS A 90 -15.76 -5.17 8.30
C LYS A 90 -14.30 -5.03 7.88
N PHE A 91 -13.46 -6.01 8.19
CA PHE A 91 -12.08 -6.04 7.73
C PHE A 91 -12.02 -6.23 6.21
N VAL A 92 -12.74 -7.23 5.70
CA VAL A 92 -12.80 -7.56 4.27
C VAL A 92 -13.26 -6.35 3.47
N ASN A 93 -14.32 -5.65 3.89
CA ASN A 93 -14.85 -4.49 3.18
C ASN A 93 -13.86 -3.31 3.20
N LYS A 94 -13.21 -3.02 4.34
CA LYS A 94 -12.18 -1.97 4.42
C LYS A 94 -10.99 -2.23 3.49
N LEU A 95 -10.51 -3.47 3.43
CA LEU A 95 -9.42 -3.85 2.53
C LEU A 95 -9.87 -3.78 1.06
N THR A 96 -11.08 -4.25 0.78
CA THR A 96 -11.70 -4.21 -0.55
C THR A 96 -11.78 -2.78 -1.08
N GLU A 97 -12.25 -1.82 -0.27
CA GLU A 97 -12.35 -0.40 -0.66
C GLU A 97 -10.98 0.17 -1.08
N LYS A 98 -9.95 -0.10 -0.28
CA LYS A 98 -8.58 0.37 -0.56
C LYS A 98 -8.01 -0.29 -1.83
N LEU A 99 -8.18 -1.60 -2.01
CA LEU A 99 -7.75 -2.31 -3.21
C LEU A 99 -8.46 -1.81 -4.48
N MET A 100 -9.76 -1.51 -4.39
CA MET A 100 -10.53 -0.97 -5.51
C MET A 100 -10.00 0.39 -5.98
N MET A 101 -9.43 1.22 -5.10
CA MET A 101 -8.80 2.49 -5.50
C MET A 101 -7.66 2.27 -6.50
N PHE A 102 -6.78 1.30 -6.23
CA PHE A 102 -5.70 0.94 -7.15
C PHE A 102 -6.24 0.34 -8.44
N CYS A 103 -7.14 -0.64 -8.35
CA CYS A 103 -7.67 -1.32 -9.53
C CYS A 103 -8.38 -0.34 -10.48
N LYS A 104 -9.17 0.58 -9.91
CA LYS A 104 -9.85 1.65 -10.65
C LYS A 104 -8.87 2.61 -11.31
N ALA A 105 -7.83 3.06 -10.58
CA ALA A 105 -6.84 3.99 -11.12
C ALA A 105 -6.04 3.39 -12.28
N PHE A 106 -5.68 2.10 -12.20
CA PHE A 106 -4.86 1.44 -13.22
C PHE A 106 -5.69 0.87 -14.39
N GLY A 107 -7.00 0.71 -14.24
CA GLY A 107 -7.92 0.35 -15.31
C GLY A 107 -7.66 -1.05 -15.85
N LYS A 108 -7.15 -1.16 -17.08
CA LYS A 108 -6.77 -2.46 -17.70
C LYS A 108 -5.35 -2.91 -17.31
N ARG A 109 -4.53 -2.02 -16.75
CA ARG A 109 -3.14 -2.33 -16.37
C ARG A 109 -3.12 -3.21 -15.12
N PRO A 110 -2.24 -4.22 -15.06
CA PRO A 110 -2.18 -5.14 -13.93
C PRO A 110 -1.78 -4.44 -12.63
N VAL A 111 -2.30 -4.96 -11.53
CA VAL A 111 -2.01 -4.59 -10.16
C VAL A 111 -1.66 -5.87 -9.42
N ILE A 112 -0.37 -6.08 -9.15
CA ILE A 112 0.12 -7.27 -8.47
C ILE A 112 0.15 -6.99 -6.97
N TYR A 113 -0.83 -7.52 -6.24
CA TYR A 113 -0.95 -7.41 -4.79
C TYR A 113 -0.14 -8.50 -4.11
N ARG A 114 0.80 -8.09 -3.26
CA ARG A 114 1.48 -9.00 -2.34
C ARG A 114 0.68 -9.08 -1.05
N ALA A 115 0.30 -10.29 -0.65
CA ALA A 115 -0.36 -10.53 0.63
C ALA A 115 0.50 -10.02 1.81
N SER A 116 -0.12 -9.88 2.98
CA SER A 116 0.54 -9.28 4.12
C SER A 116 1.86 -9.97 4.51
N ASP A 117 2.94 -9.18 4.50
CA ASP A 117 4.28 -9.59 4.92
C ASP A 117 4.74 -8.77 6.15
N LEU A 118 3.78 -8.37 6.99
CA LEU A 118 4.07 -7.73 8.27
C LEU A 118 4.76 -8.72 9.20
N LYS A 119 5.77 -8.22 9.91
CA LYS A 119 6.45 -8.95 10.99
C LYS A 119 5.56 -8.99 12.23
N SER A 120 5.84 -9.95 13.12
CA SER A 120 5.13 -10.08 14.40
C SER A 120 5.15 -8.80 15.25
N ASN A 121 6.26 -8.06 15.26
CA ASN A 121 6.37 -6.79 15.97
C ASN A 121 5.53 -5.67 15.35
N GLU A 122 5.37 -5.65 14.02
CA GLU A 122 4.52 -4.68 13.32
C GLU A 122 3.03 -4.99 13.55
N TYR A 123 2.65 -6.27 13.49
CA TYR A 123 1.29 -6.70 13.83
C TYR A 123 0.96 -6.40 15.30
N ARG A 124 1.92 -6.57 16.23
CA ARG A 124 1.73 -6.25 17.65
C ARG A 124 1.36 -4.78 17.85
N ASN A 125 1.96 -3.88 17.08
CA ASN A 125 1.69 -2.45 17.18
C ASN A 125 0.30 -2.03 16.68
N LEU A 126 -0.47 -2.93 16.05
CA LEU A 126 -1.88 -2.69 15.74
C LEU A 126 -2.73 -2.85 17.01
N LYS A 127 -3.88 -2.18 17.05
CA LYS A 127 -4.81 -2.32 18.19
C LYS A 127 -5.20 -3.79 18.39
N GLY A 128 -4.92 -4.30 19.60
CA GLY A 128 -5.17 -5.68 20.00
C GLY A 128 -4.16 -6.71 19.47
N GLY A 129 -3.06 -6.28 18.84
CA GLY A 129 -2.04 -7.16 18.29
C GLY A 129 -1.26 -7.95 19.35
N ASP A 130 -1.03 -7.34 20.52
CA ASP A 130 -0.30 -7.93 21.66
C ASP A 130 -0.82 -9.30 22.08
N LYS A 131 -2.14 -9.52 21.93
CA LYS A 131 -2.81 -10.76 22.29
C LYS A 131 -2.46 -11.93 21.36
N TYR A 132 -2.15 -11.65 20.10
CA TYR A 132 -1.99 -12.67 19.07
C TYR A 132 -0.55 -12.85 18.58
N GLU A 133 0.32 -11.87 18.81
CA GLU A 133 1.65 -11.84 18.19
C GLU A 133 2.78 -12.24 19.14
N PRO A 134 3.51 -13.34 18.86
CA PRO A 134 4.60 -13.81 19.71
C PRO A 134 5.78 -12.84 19.72
N LYS A 135 6.44 -12.69 20.87
CA LYS A 135 7.70 -11.92 20.97
C LYS A 135 8.83 -12.75 20.37
N GLU A 136 9.41 -12.24 19.30
CA GLU A 136 10.53 -12.86 18.60
C GLU A 136 11.80 -12.04 18.81
N SER A 137 12.93 -12.70 19.01
CA SER A 137 14.23 -12.04 19.07
C SER A 137 14.60 -11.41 17.72
N ASN A 138 14.28 -12.09 16.61
CA ASN A 138 14.58 -11.65 15.25
C ASN A 138 13.33 -11.70 14.33
N PRO A 139 12.44 -10.69 14.39
CA PRO A 139 11.21 -10.68 13.60
C PRO A 139 11.42 -10.73 12.07
N MET A 140 12.60 -10.33 11.57
CA MET A 140 12.92 -10.37 10.14
C MET A 140 12.91 -11.80 9.58
N LEU A 141 13.31 -12.79 10.37
CA LEU A 141 13.40 -14.21 10.02
C LEU A 141 12.28 -15.04 10.67
N GLY A 142 11.28 -14.36 11.24
CA GLY A 142 10.31 -14.94 12.14
C GLY A 142 8.96 -15.26 11.49
N TYR A 143 7.91 -15.10 12.29
CA TYR A 143 6.53 -15.45 11.97
C TYR A 143 5.86 -14.48 10.98
N ARG A 144 6.19 -14.63 9.69
CA ARG A 144 5.70 -13.77 8.59
C ARG A 144 5.54 -14.52 7.26
N GLY A 145 4.94 -13.83 6.28
CA GLY A 145 4.82 -14.31 4.89
C GLY A 145 4.16 -15.68 4.77
N ALA A 146 4.60 -16.48 3.80
CA ALA A 146 4.03 -17.78 3.49
C ALA A 146 4.02 -18.74 4.70
N PHE A 147 5.04 -18.70 5.55
CA PHE A 147 5.08 -19.52 6.77
C PHE A 147 3.88 -19.23 7.68
N ARG A 148 3.55 -17.96 7.87
CA ARG A 148 2.37 -17.52 8.63
C ARG A 148 1.07 -17.99 7.99
N PHE A 149 0.95 -17.88 6.66
CA PHE A 149 -0.28 -18.28 5.94
C PHE A 149 -0.60 -19.77 6.10
N VAL A 150 0.43 -20.62 6.13
CA VAL A 150 0.28 -22.07 6.32
C VAL A 150 -0.02 -22.40 7.78
N LYS A 151 0.68 -21.75 8.72
CA LYS A 151 0.54 -22.04 10.15
C LYS A 151 -0.79 -21.55 10.73
N ASP A 152 -1.32 -20.46 10.19
CA ASP A 152 -2.46 -19.72 10.73
C ASP A 152 -3.21 -19.01 9.59
N PRO A 153 -4.05 -19.77 8.87
CA PRO A 153 -4.60 -19.33 7.59
C PRO A 153 -5.71 -18.29 7.72
N ASP A 154 -6.22 -18.02 8.92
CA ASP A 154 -7.46 -17.28 9.08
C ASP A 154 -7.36 -15.83 8.63
N VAL A 155 -6.23 -15.16 8.93
CA VAL A 155 -5.97 -13.80 8.42
C VAL A 155 -5.83 -13.80 6.90
N PHE A 156 -5.14 -14.81 6.34
CA PHE A 156 -4.95 -14.92 4.90
C PHE A 156 -6.28 -15.16 4.17
N LYS A 157 -7.19 -15.97 4.73
CA LYS A 157 -8.55 -16.16 4.21
C LYS A 157 -9.32 -14.83 4.11
N LEU A 158 -9.16 -13.92 5.07
CA LEU A 158 -9.78 -12.60 5.00
C LEU A 158 -9.23 -11.75 3.84
N GLU A 159 -7.92 -11.81 3.60
CA GLU A 159 -7.31 -11.14 2.43
C GLU A 159 -7.82 -11.75 1.12
N LEU A 160 -7.89 -13.08 1.03
CA LEU A 160 -8.44 -13.78 -0.14
C LEU A 160 -9.90 -13.39 -0.40
N ALA A 161 -10.73 -13.28 0.64
CA ALA A 161 -12.11 -12.84 0.51
C ALA A 161 -12.21 -11.40 -0.02
N ALA A 162 -11.31 -10.50 0.40
CA ALA A 162 -11.24 -9.15 -0.15
C ALA A 162 -10.83 -9.16 -1.62
N ILE A 163 -9.79 -9.94 -1.98
CA ILE A 163 -9.32 -10.09 -3.36
C ILE A 163 -10.44 -10.64 -4.26
N GLU A 164 -11.17 -11.67 -3.80
CA GLU A 164 -12.29 -12.25 -4.53
C GLU A 164 -13.38 -11.19 -4.80
N LYS A 165 -13.77 -10.42 -3.78
CA LYS A 165 -14.74 -9.32 -3.92
C LYS A 165 -14.27 -8.26 -4.93
N VAL A 166 -12.98 -7.91 -4.92
CA VAL A 166 -12.42 -6.96 -5.89
C VAL A 166 -12.42 -7.55 -7.31
N ARG A 167 -12.00 -8.81 -7.47
CA ARG A 167 -11.91 -9.49 -8.77
C ARG A 167 -13.24 -9.68 -9.48
N LYS A 168 -14.35 -9.76 -8.73
CA LYS A 168 -15.72 -9.72 -9.29
C LYS A 168 -16.01 -8.43 -10.07
N LYS A 169 -15.37 -7.30 -9.70
CA LYS A 169 -15.53 -6.00 -10.39
C LYS A 169 -14.35 -5.63 -11.28
N TYR A 170 -13.13 -6.00 -10.89
CA TYR A 170 -11.88 -5.59 -11.55
C TYR A 170 -11.01 -6.80 -11.88
N LYS A 171 -10.78 -7.07 -13.17
CA LYS A 171 -10.00 -8.25 -13.61
C LYS A 171 -8.49 -8.06 -13.57
N ASN A 172 -8.01 -6.87 -13.20
CA ASN A 172 -6.60 -6.49 -13.25
C ASN A 172 -5.87 -6.66 -11.90
N LEU A 173 -6.49 -7.24 -10.88
CA LEU A 173 -5.86 -7.49 -9.58
C LEU A 173 -5.33 -8.93 -9.50
N ASP A 174 -4.03 -9.12 -9.45
CA ASP A 174 -3.39 -10.43 -9.29
C ASP A 174 -2.76 -10.56 -7.90
N LEU A 175 -2.69 -11.79 -7.38
CA LEU A 175 -2.08 -12.10 -6.09
C LEU A 175 -0.65 -12.64 -6.31
N MET A 176 0.29 -12.09 -5.54
CA MET A 176 1.66 -12.56 -5.36
C MET A 176 1.83 -13.21 -3.98
#